data_AF-A0A2D6JRF2-F1
#
_entry.id   AF-A0A2D6JRF2-F1
#
_cell.length_a   1.000
_cell.length_b   1.000
_cell.length_c   1.000
_cell.angle_alpha   90.00
_cell.angle_beta   90.00
_cell.angle_gamma   90.00
#
_symmetry.space_group_name_H-M   'P 1'
#
loop_
_entity.id
_entity.type
_entity.pdbx_description
1 polymer ?
#
loop_
_entity_poly.entity_id
_entity_poly.type
_entity_poly.pdbx_seq_one_letter_code
_entity_poly.pdbx_strand_id
1 'polypeptide(L)' 'MAEKSKKTAKVVPLKNRKCPTCGAPAVAEFKPFCCKRCSDVDLGRWLNEDYRIHTDEAPGDIPGDVPGDTPGGDGDG' A
#
# COMPACT_ATOMS: atom_id res chain seq x y z
N MET A 1 21.65 4.74 -47.82
CA MET A 1 20.63 5.73 -47.43
C MET A 1 19.43 4.98 -46.88
N ALA A 2 19.14 5.08 -45.58
CA ALA A 2 17.82 4.84 -44.97
C ALA A 2 17.98 4.88 -43.43
N GLU A 3 17.84 6.09 -42.88
CA GLU A 3 17.83 6.37 -41.45
C GLU A 3 16.70 5.63 -40.73
N LYS A 4 17.03 4.89 -39.67
CA LYS A 4 16.05 4.10 -38.91
C LYS A 4 15.61 4.90 -37.68
N SER A 5 14.38 5.40 -37.78
CA SER A 5 13.65 6.26 -36.85
C SER A 5 13.75 5.85 -35.37
N LYS A 6 14.17 6.79 -34.51
CA LYS A 6 14.30 6.63 -33.06
C LYS A 6 13.06 7.21 -32.38
N LYS A 7 12.08 6.36 -32.03
CA LYS A 7 10.89 6.79 -31.25
C LYS A 7 11.33 7.20 -29.84
N THR A 8 11.18 8.48 -29.49
CA THR A 8 11.45 9.04 -28.16
C THR A 8 10.25 8.82 -27.23
N ALA A 9 10.44 8.07 -26.14
CA ALA A 9 9.43 7.90 -25.10
C ALA A 9 9.25 9.19 -24.28
N LYS A 10 7.99 9.49 -23.88
CA LYS A 10 7.66 10.64 -23.04
C LYS A 10 8.10 10.38 -21.60
N VAL A 11 9.33 10.76 -21.27
CA VAL A 11 9.88 10.66 -19.91
C VAL A 11 9.26 11.74 -19.02
N VAL A 12 8.44 11.34 -18.04
CA VAL A 12 7.93 12.25 -17.02
C VAL A 12 8.99 12.37 -15.92
N PRO A 13 9.51 13.58 -15.62
CA PRO A 13 10.54 13.75 -14.61
C PRO A 13 9.99 13.42 -13.22
N LEU A 14 10.71 12.56 -12.50
CA LEU A 14 10.37 12.18 -11.13
C LEU A 14 10.49 13.42 -10.23
N LYS A 15 9.36 13.84 -9.64
CA LYS A 15 9.33 14.97 -8.69
C LYS A 15 10.28 14.65 -7.54
N ASN A 16 11.20 15.55 -7.22
CA ASN A 16 12.12 15.39 -6.09
C ASN A 16 11.35 15.43 -4.76
N ARG A 17 10.91 14.25 -4.29
CA ARG A 17 10.24 14.08 -3.00
C ARG A 17 11.28 14.01 -1.87
N LYS A 18 10.87 14.43 -0.68
CA LYS A 18 11.61 14.22 0.56
C LYS A 18 11.66 12.72 0.88
N CYS A 19 12.64 12.29 1.66
CA CYS A 19 12.77 10.91 2.14
C CYS A 19 11.46 10.50 2.82
N PRO A 20 10.81 9.40 2.40
CA PRO A 20 9.52 8.98 2.98
C PRO A 20 9.68 8.49 4.43
N THR A 21 10.87 8.04 4.82
CA THR A 21 11.14 7.51 6.17
C THR A 21 11.35 8.61 7.21
N CYS A 22 12.00 9.72 6.85
CA CYS A 22 12.44 10.75 7.81
C CYS A 22 12.27 12.21 7.35
N GLY A 23 11.87 12.47 6.10
CA GLY A 23 11.64 13.82 5.57
C GLY A 23 12.90 14.60 5.12
N ALA A 24 14.10 14.05 5.30
CA ALA A 24 15.35 14.64 4.81
C ALA A 24 15.41 14.70 3.26
N PRO A 25 16.23 15.58 2.65
CA PRO A 25 16.37 15.61 1.19
C PRO A 25 16.94 14.29 0.65
N ALA A 26 16.30 13.74 -0.39
CA ALA A 26 16.74 12.49 -1.00
C ALA A 26 18.01 12.70 -1.83
N VAL A 27 19.01 11.85 -1.62
CA VAL A 27 20.29 11.89 -2.36
C VAL A 27 20.22 10.97 -3.59
N ALA A 28 20.98 11.30 -4.63
CA ALA A 28 20.88 10.60 -5.93
C ALA A 28 21.14 9.09 -5.82
N GLU A 29 22.12 8.70 -4.99
CA GLU A 29 22.51 7.30 -4.79
C GLU A 29 21.46 6.46 -4.06
N PHE A 30 20.69 7.07 -3.16
CA PHE A 30 19.71 6.36 -2.33
C PHE A 30 18.26 6.70 -2.66
N LYS A 31 17.98 7.33 -3.82
CA LYS A 31 16.61 7.75 -4.22
C LYS A 31 15.64 6.54 -4.09
N PRO A 32 14.49 6.67 -3.40
CA PRO A 32 13.84 7.89 -2.89
C PRO A 32 14.26 8.37 -1.47
N PHE A 33 15.26 7.75 -0.86
CA PHE A 33 15.69 7.99 0.53
C PHE A 33 16.89 8.95 0.63
N CYS A 34 17.20 9.35 1.86
CA CYS A 34 18.38 10.18 2.17
C CYS A 34 19.66 9.36 2.45
N CYS A 35 19.56 8.07 2.77
CA CYS A 35 20.70 7.20 3.11
C CYS A 35 20.29 5.71 3.13
N LYS A 36 21.29 4.82 3.17
CA LYS A 36 21.11 3.36 3.32
C LYS A 36 20.23 3.00 4.52
N ARG A 37 20.47 3.61 5.68
CA ARG A 37 19.72 3.33 6.92
C ARG A 37 18.21 3.52 6.74
N CYS A 38 17.77 4.57 6.06
CA CYS A 38 16.35 4.81 5.82
C CYS A 38 15.74 3.81 4.84
N SER A 39 16.51 3.33 3.87
CA SER A 39 16.11 2.24 2.97
C SER A 39 15.94 0.93 3.74
N ASP A 40 16.86 0.60 4.64
CA ASP A 40 16.78 -0.62 5.45
C ASP A 40 15.58 -0.58 6.41
N VAL A 41 15.27 0.58 6.99
CA VAL A 41 14.08 0.77 7.86
C VAL A 41 12.78 0.59 7.08
N ASP A 42 12.70 1.15 5.89
CA ASP A 42 11.54 0.98 5.01
C ASP A 42 11.33 -0.51 4.68
N LEU A 43 12.40 -1.20 4.27
CA LEU A 43 12.37 -2.64 4.05
C LEU A 43 11.92 -3.40 5.31
N GLY A 44 12.39 -2.99 6.49
CA GLY A 44 11.95 -3.54 7.76
C GLY A 44 10.43 -3.41 7.95
N ARG A 45 9.83 -2.26 7.67
CA ARG A 45 8.37 -2.07 7.76
C ARG A 45 7.60 -2.98 6.82
N TRP A 46 8.12 -3.21 5.61
CA TRP A 46 7.55 -4.18 4.67
C TRP A 46 7.59 -5.60 5.23
N LEU A 47 8.75 -6.03 5.73
CA LEU A 47 8.94 -7.39 6.25
C LEU A 47 8.16 -7.65 7.55
N ASN A 48 7.83 -6.59 8.30
CA ASN A 48 7.03 -6.68 9.53
C ASN A 48 5.54 -6.44 9.30
N GLU A 49 5.08 -6.37 8.04
CA GLU A 49 3.65 -6.16 7.70
C GLU A 49 3.06 -4.88 8.33
N ASP A 50 3.89 -3.86 8.54
CA ASP A 50 3.50 -2.59 9.15
C ASP A 50 2.72 -1.69 8.17
N TYR A 51 2.96 -1.88 6.86
CA TYR A 51 2.23 -1.18 5.82
C TYR A 51 0.81 -1.75 5.64
N ARG A 52 -0.20 -0.94 5.98
CA ARG A 52 -1.62 -1.29 5.81
C ARG A 52 -2.33 -0.43 4.78
N ILE A 53 -3.18 -1.08 3.99
CA ILE A 53 -4.08 -0.43 3.05
C ILE A 53 -5.42 -0.23 3.77
N HIS A 54 -5.94 0.98 3.74
CA HIS A 54 -7.27 1.25 4.28
C HIS A 54 -8.31 0.71 3.30
N THR A 55 -9.30 -0.04 3.80
CA THR A 55 -10.45 -0.47 3.01
C THR A 55 -11.61 0.50 3.26
N ASP A 56 -12.43 0.72 2.24
CA ASP A 56 -13.69 1.50 2.33
C ASP A 56 -14.88 0.58 2.73
N GLU A 57 -14.58 -0.68 3.06
CA GLU A 57 -15.60 -1.67 3.40
C GLU A 57 -16.13 -1.37 4.81
N ALA A 58 -17.40 -0.98 4.89
CA ALA A 58 -18.09 -0.85 6.16
C ALA A 58 -18.11 -2.21 6.86
N PRO A 59 -17.86 -2.28 8.18
CA PRO A 59 -17.95 -3.54 8.92
C PRO A 59 -19.40 -4.05 8.87
N GLY A 60 -19.73 -4.98 7.98
CA GLY A 60 -21.09 -5.52 7.92
C GLY A 60 -21.55 -6.33 6.71
N ASP A 61 -20.82 -6.45 5.59
CA ASP A 61 -21.26 -7.31 4.46
C ASP A 61 -20.44 -8.60 4.40
N ILE A 62 -20.49 -9.37 5.48
CA ILE A 62 -20.34 -10.82 5.39
C ILE A 62 -21.76 -11.36 5.48
N PRO A 63 -22.36 -11.88 4.38
CA PRO A 63 -23.61 -12.62 4.50
C PRO A 63 -23.29 -13.87 5.33
N GLY A 64 -23.56 -13.76 6.63
CA GLY A 64 -23.58 -14.91 7.52
C GLY A 64 -24.61 -15.89 6.97
N ASP A 65 -24.14 -17.09 6.63
CA ASP A 65 -24.98 -18.28 6.73
C ASP A 65 -25.53 -18.29 8.15
N VAL A 66 -26.77 -17.83 8.29
CA VAL A 66 -27.54 -17.94 9.52
C VAL A 66 -28.14 -19.35 9.50
N PRO A 67 -27.67 -20.31 10.32
CA PRO A 67 -28.47 -21.49 10.57
C PRO A 67 -29.70 -21.06 11.37
N GLY A 68 -30.76 -20.70 10.66
CA GLY A 68 -32.06 -20.43 11.23
C GLY A 68 -32.78 -21.74 11.51
N ASP A 69 -32.71 -22.22 12.75
CA ASP A 69 -33.81 -22.95 13.38
C ASP A 69 -33.59 -22.99 14.90
N THR A 70 -34.33 -22.17 15.64
CA THR A 70 -34.68 -22.51 17.01
C THR A 70 -36.10 -22.03 17.24
N PRO A 71 -37.11 -22.90 17.11
CA PRO A 71 -38.47 -22.55 17.43
C PRO A 71 -38.71 -22.71 18.93
N GLY A 72 -39.46 -21.78 19.50
CA GLY A 72 -40.28 -22.04 20.70
C GLY A 72 -39.63 -21.75 22.03
N GLY A 73 -39.68 -20.49 22.47
CA GLY A 73 -39.73 -20.16 23.88
C GLY A 73 -41.18 -20.10 24.31
N ASP A 74 -41.74 -21.24 24.69
CA ASP A 74 -43.07 -21.33 25.29
C ASP A 74 -42.97 -20.82 26.73
N GLY A 75 -43.65 -19.72 27.03
CA GLY A 75 -43.82 -19.25 28.39
C GLY A 75 -44.92 -20.05 29.10
N ASP A 76 -44.67 -20.44 30.35
CA ASP A 76 -45.71 -20.75 31.32
C ASP A 76 -45.24 -20.40 32.73
N GLY A 77 -46.11 -19.69 33.46
CA GLY A 77 -46.34 -19.77 34.92
C GLY A 77 -45.19 -19.52 35.88
#